data_AF-A0A2L2NL15-F1
#
_entry.id   AF-A0A2L2NL15-F1
#
_cell.length_a   1.000
_cell.length_b   1.000
_cell.length_c   1.000
_cell.angle_alpha   90.00
_cell.angle_beta   90.00
_cell.angle_gamma   90.00
#
_symmetry.space_group_name_H-M   'P 1'
#
loop_
_entity.id
_entity.type
_entity.pdbx_description
1 polymer ?
#
loop_
_entity_poly.entity_id
_entity_poly.type
_entity_poly.pdbx_seq_one_letter_code
_entity_poly.pdbx_strand_id
1 'polypeptide(L)'
;MKLQIFPVLLAMVTCSSIPFVFAVSSAQAADFAFSANFSNGYSAEGSFTTKTNAPASFSEISPGNIQFSTSFLESQSLSIFDSNNTLLQSGSSVINGISNDKFLRLDYDNSLTANLPVLNVSTETPSQNPYYFIGNNVDPSGNPVAAGSTNYNLFSYDKITDKYTFLGDTTSIKATPVPEPSSVISSLAVAAFGFGFAFKRKLNNRTASNCPPTNVAVI
;
A
#
# COMPACT_ATOMS: atom_id res chain seq x y z
N MET A 1 33.04 -54.04 59.44
CA MET A 1 31.82 -53.39 58.93
C MET A 1 32.17 -52.80 57.56
N LYS A 2 31.64 -53.38 56.48
CA LYS A 2 30.39 -53.02 55.79
C LYS A 2 30.55 -51.76 54.92
N LEU A 3 30.80 -52.04 53.64
CA LEU A 3 30.83 -51.14 52.49
C LEU A 3 29.45 -50.52 52.25
N GLN A 4 29.37 -49.24 51.89
CA GLN A 4 28.25 -48.70 51.10
C GLN A 4 28.77 -47.73 50.03
N ILE A 5 28.37 -48.03 48.80
CA ILE A 5 28.58 -47.22 47.59
C ILE A 5 27.24 -46.56 47.28
N PHE A 6 27.23 -45.25 47.07
CA PHE A 6 26.06 -44.52 46.57
C PHE A 6 26.22 -44.21 45.07
N PRO A 7 25.17 -44.36 44.24
CA PRO A 7 25.26 -44.15 42.80
C PRO A 7 25.18 -42.68 42.40
N VAL A 8 25.72 -42.40 41.21
CA VAL A 8 25.75 -41.11 40.51
C VAL A 8 24.34 -40.67 40.08
N LEU A 9 24.07 -39.36 40.13
CA LEU A 9 22.99 -38.73 39.35
C LEU A 9 23.59 -37.66 38.44
N LEU A 10 23.59 -37.92 37.12
CA LEU A 10 24.05 -37.00 36.09
C LEU A 10 22.86 -36.21 35.55
N ALA A 11 22.77 -34.92 35.89
CA ALA A 11 21.71 -34.05 35.38
C ALA A 11 21.99 -33.63 33.93
N MET A 12 21.30 -34.25 32.96
CA MET A 12 21.30 -33.77 31.58
C MET A 12 20.41 -32.52 31.46
N VAL A 13 21.02 -31.36 31.25
CA VAL A 13 20.30 -30.15 30.86
C VAL A 13 20.10 -30.17 29.35
N THR A 14 18.91 -30.57 28.89
CA THR A 14 18.53 -30.43 27.49
C THR A 14 18.23 -28.97 27.18
N CYS A 15 19.18 -28.29 26.53
CA CYS A 15 18.99 -26.92 26.05
C CYS A 15 18.03 -26.91 24.85
N SER A 16 16.73 -26.76 25.10
CA SER A 16 15.70 -26.62 24.07
C SER A 16 15.89 -25.30 23.31
N SER A 17 16.56 -25.35 22.16
CA SER A 17 16.69 -24.21 21.25
C SER A 17 15.35 -23.87 20.62
N ILE A 18 14.78 -22.71 20.97
CA ILE A 18 13.56 -22.18 20.33
C ILE A 18 13.91 -21.78 18.88
N PRO A 19 13.19 -22.28 17.86
CA PRO A 19 13.39 -21.80 16.49
C PRO A 19 12.90 -20.36 16.38
N PHE A 20 13.82 -19.43 16.15
CA PHE A 20 13.50 -18.03 15.89
C PHE A 20 12.98 -17.90 14.45
N VAL A 21 11.66 -18.00 14.28
CA VAL A 21 11.02 -17.81 12.97
C VAL A 21 10.99 -16.32 12.66
N PHE A 22 11.89 -15.87 11.79
CA PHE A 22 11.76 -14.57 11.16
C PHE A 22 10.54 -14.59 10.25
N ALA A 23 9.49 -13.86 10.63
CA ALA A 23 8.47 -13.45 9.68
C ALA A 23 9.13 -12.49 8.69
N VAL A 24 9.56 -13.01 7.55
CA VAL A 24 9.88 -12.18 6.39
C VAL A 24 8.58 -11.52 5.94
N SER A 25 8.39 -10.28 6.40
CA SER A 25 7.52 -9.32 5.72
C SER A 25 7.95 -9.31 4.25
N SER A 26 7.05 -9.75 3.37
CA SER A 26 7.23 -9.58 1.93
C SER A 26 7.25 -8.09 1.66
N ALA A 27 8.43 -7.58 1.29
CA ALA A 27 8.66 -6.20 0.93
C ALA A 27 7.89 -5.85 -0.36
N GLN A 28 6.61 -5.55 -0.22
CA GLN A 28 5.69 -5.22 -1.29
C GLN A 28 5.08 -3.84 -1.01
N ALA A 29 4.98 -3.01 -2.04
CA ALA A 29 4.15 -1.82 -1.99
C ALA A 29 2.70 -2.25 -1.76
N ALA A 30 1.97 -1.51 -0.93
CA ALA A 30 0.57 -1.78 -0.65
C ALA A 30 -0.25 -0.51 -0.88
N ASP A 31 -1.36 -0.69 -1.58
CA ASP A 31 -2.29 0.37 -1.94
C ASP A 31 -3.45 0.40 -0.95
N PHE A 32 -3.83 1.60 -0.51
CA PHE A 32 -4.90 1.82 0.44
C PHE A 32 -5.86 2.90 -0.06
N ALA A 33 -7.15 2.66 0.10
CA ALA A 33 -8.20 3.65 -0.13
C ALA A 33 -8.95 3.95 1.17
N PHE A 34 -9.42 5.18 1.33
CA PHE A 34 -10.31 5.59 2.42
C PHE A 34 -11.39 6.52 1.89
N SER A 35 -12.53 6.56 2.58
CA SER A 35 -13.57 7.55 2.34
C SER A 35 -14.12 8.08 3.66
N ALA A 36 -14.71 9.27 3.61
CA ALA A 36 -15.25 9.98 4.75
C ALA A 36 -16.55 10.69 4.37
N ASN A 37 -17.52 10.70 5.29
CA ASN A 37 -18.70 11.57 5.22
C ASN A 37 -18.68 12.48 6.45
N PHE A 38 -18.89 13.77 6.23
CA PHE A 38 -18.77 14.81 7.26
C PHE A 38 -20.14 15.31 7.72
N SER A 39 -20.19 15.85 8.94
CA SER A 39 -21.42 16.32 9.61
C SER A 39 -22.27 17.31 8.80
N ASN A 40 -21.67 18.11 7.91
CA ASN A 40 -22.37 19.06 7.04
C ASN A 40 -22.64 18.54 5.60
N GLY A 41 -22.56 17.23 5.38
CA GLY A 41 -22.91 16.60 4.09
C GLY A 41 -21.80 16.57 3.04
N TYR A 42 -20.67 17.24 3.26
CA TYR A 42 -19.45 17.02 2.46
C TYR A 42 -19.00 15.57 2.55
N SER A 43 -18.32 15.08 1.52
CA SER A 43 -17.64 13.79 1.52
C SER A 43 -16.22 13.90 0.99
N ALA A 44 -15.42 12.88 1.26
CA ALA A 44 -14.07 12.76 0.73
C ALA A 44 -13.76 11.33 0.32
N GLU A 45 -12.94 11.21 -0.71
CA GLU A 45 -12.27 9.98 -1.13
C GLU A 45 -10.77 10.26 -1.16
N GLY A 46 -9.97 9.33 -0.67
CA GLY A 46 -8.53 9.46 -0.75
C GLY A 46 -7.83 8.12 -0.78
N SER A 47 -6.55 8.15 -1.09
CA SER A 47 -5.72 6.97 -1.16
C SER A 47 -4.30 7.29 -0.72
N PHE A 48 -3.57 6.26 -0.34
CA PHE A 48 -2.14 6.31 -0.20
C PHE A 48 -1.53 4.96 -0.60
N THR A 49 -0.30 5.00 -1.08
CA THR A 49 0.47 3.81 -1.43
C THR A 49 1.76 3.80 -0.64
N THR A 50 2.23 2.62 -0.24
CA THR A 50 3.46 2.48 0.54
C THR A 50 4.64 2.09 -0.33
N LYS A 51 5.84 2.49 0.10
CA LYS A 51 7.11 2.00 -0.46
C LYS A 51 7.27 0.51 -0.14
N THR A 52 7.97 -0.23 -1.00
CA THR A 52 8.18 -1.67 -0.84
C THR A 52 8.86 -2.05 0.48
N ASN A 53 9.62 -1.15 1.09
CA ASN A 53 10.29 -1.34 2.38
C ASN A 53 9.49 -0.84 3.59
N ALA A 54 8.23 -0.41 3.42
CA ALA A 54 7.41 0.04 4.54
C ALA A 54 7.12 -1.12 5.51
N PRO A 55 7.33 -0.93 6.83
CA PRO A 55 6.94 -1.94 7.81
C PRO A 55 5.41 -1.99 7.92
N ALA A 56 4.89 -3.10 8.45
CA ALA A 56 3.44 -3.33 8.51
C ALA A 56 2.67 -2.28 9.33
N SER A 57 3.34 -1.57 10.25
CA SER A 57 2.81 -0.44 11.00
C SER A 57 3.90 0.64 11.05
N PHE A 58 3.56 1.89 10.73
CA PHE A 58 4.50 3.01 10.61
C PHE A 58 3.88 4.34 10.99
N SER A 59 4.73 5.32 11.26
CA SER A 59 4.37 6.74 11.38
C SER A 59 5.18 7.52 10.35
N GLU A 60 4.50 8.30 9.53
CA GLU A 60 5.09 9.29 8.63
C GLU A 60 4.72 10.67 9.17
N ILE A 61 5.71 11.53 9.44
CA ILE A 61 5.50 12.87 9.99
C ILE A 61 6.39 13.85 9.23
N SER A 62 5.81 14.97 8.78
CA SER A 62 6.59 16.03 8.15
C SER A 62 7.66 16.58 9.12
N PRO A 63 8.92 16.77 8.67
CA PRO A 63 9.95 17.47 9.42
C PRO A 63 9.72 19.00 9.47
N GLY A 64 8.60 19.50 8.94
CA GLY A 64 8.27 20.93 8.84
C GLY A 64 8.85 21.63 7.61
N ASN A 65 9.52 20.90 6.72
CA ASN A 65 10.05 21.43 5.46
C ASN A 65 8.95 21.51 4.39
N ILE A 66 9.02 22.54 3.54
CA ILE A 66 8.11 22.78 2.39
C ILE A 66 8.17 21.69 1.30
N GLN A 67 9.24 20.88 1.30
CA GLN A 67 9.33 19.66 0.52
C GLN A 67 10.28 18.68 1.24
N PHE A 68 9.94 17.40 1.28
CA PHE A 68 10.79 16.37 1.88
C PHE A 68 10.54 14.98 1.27
N SER A 69 11.54 14.10 1.35
CA SER A 69 11.35 12.69 1.02
C SER A 69 10.74 11.96 2.21
N THR A 70 9.67 11.23 1.95
CA THR A 70 8.96 10.38 2.92
C THR A 70 9.74 9.10 3.21
N SER A 71 9.54 8.52 4.38
CA SER A 71 10.20 7.26 4.77
C SER A 71 9.48 6.03 4.22
N PHE A 72 8.14 6.06 4.19
CA PHE A 72 7.29 4.88 3.99
C PHE A 72 6.16 5.10 2.97
N LEU A 73 5.70 6.34 2.75
CA LEU A 73 4.70 6.63 1.71
C LEU A 73 5.34 6.76 0.33
N GLU A 74 4.72 6.20 -0.70
CA GLU A 74 5.10 6.41 -2.11
C GLU A 74 4.16 7.43 -2.77
N SER A 75 2.88 7.41 -2.42
CA SER A 75 1.92 8.45 -2.80
C SER A 75 0.84 8.67 -1.76
N GLN A 76 0.18 9.82 -1.78
CA GLN A 76 -1.02 10.13 -1.00
C GLN A 76 -1.84 11.18 -1.76
N SER A 77 -3.14 10.93 -1.93
CA SER A 77 -4.06 11.83 -2.63
C SER A 77 -5.42 11.94 -1.96
N LEU A 78 -6.13 13.02 -2.28
CA LEU A 78 -7.42 13.39 -1.70
C LEU A 78 -8.30 14.04 -2.76
N SER A 79 -9.60 13.73 -2.70
CA SER A 79 -10.69 14.34 -3.45
C SER A 79 -11.79 14.73 -2.46
N ILE A 80 -12.31 15.96 -2.57
CA ILE A 80 -13.38 16.50 -1.73
C ILE A 80 -14.61 16.80 -2.59
N PHE A 81 -15.78 16.40 -2.11
CA PHE A 81 -17.06 16.61 -2.78
C PHE A 81 -18.01 17.43 -1.88
N ASP A 82 -18.87 18.22 -2.51
CA ASP A 82 -19.92 18.98 -1.83
C ASP A 82 -21.10 18.09 -1.40
N SER A 83 -22.09 18.69 -0.73
CA SER A 83 -23.32 18.00 -0.31
C SER A 83 -24.19 17.47 -1.45
N ASN A 84 -23.89 17.82 -2.70
CA ASN A 84 -24.56 17.32 -3.91
C ASN A 84 -23.72 16.25 -4.63
N ASN A 85 -22.65 15.77 -3.99
CA ASN A 85 -21.65 14.86 -4.56
C ASN A 85 -20.92 15.42 -5.79
N THR A 86 -20.79 16.73 -5.90
CA THR A 86 -20.00 17.42 -6.93
C THR A 86 -18.56 17.54 -6.45
N LEU A 87 -17.59 17.10 -7.27
CA LEU A 87 -16.16 17.27 -6.97
C LEU A 87 -15.83 18.77 -6.86
N LEU A 88 -15.41 19.20 -5.66
CA LEU A 88 -14.92 20.54 -5.41
C LEU A 88 -13.45 20.66 -5.78
N GLN A 89 -12.65 19.67 -5.38
CA GLN A 89 -11.21 19.69 -5.56
C GLN A 89 -10.58 18.31 -5.38
N SER A 90 -9.50 18.03 -6.09
CA SER A 90 -8.58 16.93 -5.80
C SER A 90 -7.12 17.38 -5.88
N GLY A 91 -6.23 16.63 -5.24
CA GLY A 91 -4.79 16.91 -5.19
C GLY A 91 -3.99 15.80 -4.49
N SER A 92 -2.66 15.91 -4.50
CA SER A 92 -1.76 14.92 -3.90
C SER A 92 -0.69 15.56 -3.03
N SER A 93 -0.74 15.25 -1.73
CA SER A 93 0.24 15.67 -0.72
C SER A 93 1.58 14.94 -0.85
N VAL A 94 1.60 13.73 -1.44
CA VAL A 94 2.80 12.92 -1.71
C VAL A 94 2.76 12.35 -3.13
N ILE A 95 3.87 12.52 -3.87
CA ILE A 95 4.07 12.01 -5.24
C ILE A 95 5.48 11.43 -5.35
N ASN A 96 5.62 10.19 -5.82
CA ASN A 96 6.89 9.48 -6.02
C ASN A 96 7.82 9.55 -4.78
N GLY A 97 7.24 9.33 -3.60
CA GLY A 97 7.95 9.39 -2.33
C GLY A 97 8.38 10.78 -1.87
N ILE A 98 7.95 11.86 -2.52
CA ILE A 98 8.20 13.25 -2.15
C ILE A 98 6.90 13.92 -1.69
N SER A 99 6.91 14.48 -0.49
CA SER A 99 5.79 15.32 0.00
C SER A 99 6.08 16.80 -0.18
N ASN A 100 5.03 17.57 -0.48
CA ASN A 100 5.03 19.04 -0.47
C ASN A 100 4.17 19.62 0.67
N ASP A 101 3.57 18.76 1.50
CA ASP A 101 2.66 19.16 2.58
C ASP A 101 3.44 19.28 3.90
N LYS A 102 3.65 20.51 4.36
CA LYS A 102 4.36 20.80 5.63
C LYS A 102 3.63 20.25 6.87
N PHE A 103 2.36 19.85 6.74
CA PHE A 103 1.53 19.29 7.80
C PHE A 103 1.28 17.78 7.64
N LEU A 104 1.85 17.11 6.62
CA LEU A 104 1.72 15.68 6.41
C LEU A 104 1.93 14.91 7.72
N ARG A 105 0.95 14.08 8.06
CA ARG A 105 1.08 13.11 9.14
C ARG A 105 0.17 11.92 8.87
N LEU A 106 0.71 10.71 8.98
CA LEU A 106 -0.05 9.48 8.90
C LEU A 106 0.52 8.49 9.92
N ASP A 107 -0.29 8.11 10.89
CA ASP A 107 0.00 6.97 11.75
C ASP A 107 -0.83 5.78 11.21
N TYR A 108 -0.16 4.76 10.68
CA TYR A 108 -0.77 3.58 10.07
C TYR A 108 -0.35 2.31 10.83
N ASP A 109 -1.28 1.36 10.98
CA ASP A 109 -1.03 0.08 11.64
C ASP A 109 -1.82 -1.05 10.95
N ASN A 110 -1.19 -2.18 10.64
CA ASN A 110 -1.90 -3.30 9.99
C ASN A 110 -2.92 -3.99 10.90
N SER A 111 -2.89 -3.75 12.21
CA SER A 111 -3.89 -4.29 13.15
C SER A 111 -5.26 -3.60 13.03
N LEU A 112 -5.32 -2.48 12.31
CA LEU A 112 -6.46 -1.58 12.19
C LEU A 112 -7.64 -2.19 11.43
N THR A 113 -8.42 -2.99 12.15
CA THR A 113 -9.85 -3.26 11.88
C THR A 113 -10.73 -2.02 12.19
N ALA A 114 -10.16 -1.00 12.82
CA ALA A 114 -10.76 0.28 13.16
C ALA A 114 -9.99 1.45 12.50
N ASN A 115 -10.35 2.67 12.87
CA ASN A 115 -9.93 3.92 12.21
C ASN A 115 -8.41 4.10 12.19
N LEU A 116 -7.92 4.90 11.23
CA LEU A 116 -6.59 5.50 11.35
C LEU A 116 -6.51 6.24 12.72
N PRO A 117 -5.40 6.13 13.47
CA PRO A 117 -5.18 6.93 14.67
C PRO A 117 -4.92 8.41 14.37
N VAL A 118 -4.10 8.68 13.35
CA VAL A 118 -3.78 10.05 12.89
C VAL A 118 -3.74 10.07 11.38
N LEU A 119 -4.44 11.05 10.80
CA LEU A 119 -4.39 11.38 9.38
C LEU A 119 -4.47 12.90 9.23
N ASN A 120 -3.40 13.46 8.67
CA ASN A 120 -3.38 14.78 8.05
C ASN A 120 -3.10 14.57 6.57
N VAL A 121 -4.04 14.96 5.72
CA VAL A 121 -3.94 14.86 4.26
C VAL A 121 -4.59 16.07 3.63
N SER A 122 -4.00 16.58 2.57
CA SER A 122 -4.50 17.74 1.85
C SER A 122 -4.62 17.49 0.35
N THR A 123 -5.42 18.36 -0.26
CA THR A 123 -5.47 18.57 -1.72
C THR A 123 -4.41 19.61 -2.15
N GLU A 124 -3.37 19.87 -1.36
CA GLU A 124 -2.43 20.94 -1.66
C GLU A 124 -1.61 20.64 -2.93
N THR A 125 -1.64 21.60 -3.86
CA THR A 125 -0.65 21.71 -4.93
C THR A 125 -0.07 23.13 -4.97
N PRO A 126 1.10 23.37 -5.58
CA PRO A 126 1.77 24.67 -5.54
C PRO A 126 0.95 25.84 -6.07
N SER A 127 0.12 25.61 -7.09
CA SER A 127 -0.72 26.63 -7.75
C SER A 127 -2.10 26.82 -7.14
N GLN A 128 -2.46 26.06 -6.10
CA GLN A 128 -3.84 25.93 -5.65
C GLN A 128 -4.13 26.77 -4.42
N ASN A 129 -5.15 27.63 -4.52
CA ASN A 129 -5.67 28.42 -3.42
C ASN A 129 -7.17 28.72 -3.60
N PRO A 130 -8.04 28.47 -2.61
CA PRO A 130 -7.75 27.74 -1.36
C PRO A 130 -7.38 26.27 -1.62
N TYR A 131 -6.99 25.55 -0.57
CA TYR A 131 -6.98 24.09 -0.61
C TYR A 131 -7.72 23.47 0.56
N TYR A 132 -8.20 22.24 0.38
CA TYR A 132 -8.89 21.48 1.40
C TYR A 132 -7.92 20.54 2.11
N PHE A 133 -8.05 20.41 3.43
CA PHE A 133 -7.36 19.38 4.19
C PHE A 133 -8.29 18.71 5.20
N ILE A 134 -7.97 17.46 5.50
CA ILE A 134 -8.56 16.69 6.59
C ILE A 134 -7.45 16.46 7.61
N GLY A 135 -7.72 16.78 8.88
CA GLY A 135 -6.77 16.60 9.97
C GLY A 135 -7.47 16.27 11.29
N ASN A 136 -6.81 15.51 12.16
CA ASN A 136 -7.21 15.33 13.56
C ASN A 136 -6.18 15.88 14.56
N ASN A 137 -5.50 16.95 14.14
CA ASN A 137 -4.52 17.73 14.90
C ASN A 137 -4.84 19.25 14.91
N VAL A 138 -6.01 19.66 14.42
CA VAL A 138 -6.49 21.05 14.40
C VAL A 138 -7.93 21.06 14.87
N ASP A 139 -8.26 21.92 15.85
CA ASP A 139 -9.64 22.06 16.35
C ASP A 139 -10.55 22.81 15.34
N PRO A 140 -11.89 22.74 15.47
CA PRO A 140 -12.80 23.43 14.55
C PRO A 140 -12.66 24.97 14.50
N SER A 141 -11.88 25.59 15.40
CA SER A 141 -11.55 27.02 15.38
C SER A 141 -10.25 27.32 14.62
N GLY A 142 -9.55 26.29 14.13
CA GLY A 142 -8.27 26.42 13.42
C GLY A 142 -7.03 26.36 14.32
N ASN A 143 -7.15 26.03 15.61
CA ASN A 143 -6.00 25.97 16.51
C ASN A 143 -5.32 24.59 16.44
N PRO A 144 -3.97 24.52 16.37
CA PRO A 144 -3.25 23.26 16.52
C PRO A 144 -3.49 22.62 17.89
N VAL A 145 -3.74 21.31 17.89
CA VAL A 145 -3.93 20.46 19.07
C VAL A 145 -3.10 19.18 18.96
N ALA A 146 -3.14 18.32 19.98
CA ALA A 146 -2.45 17.05 19.91
C ALA A 146 -3.04 16.19 18.78
N ALA A 147 -2.18 15.61 17.93
CA ALA A 147 -2.65 14.74 16.86
C ALA A 147 -3.37 13.51 17.42
N GLY A 148 -4.55 13.21 16.88
CA GLY A 148 -5.44 12.17 17.40
C GLY A 148 -6.36 12.61 18.54
N SER A 149 -6.33 13.88 18.99
CA SER A 149 -7.17 14.36 20.10
C SER A 149 -8.54 14.90 19.68
N THR A 150 -8.85 14.93 18.38
CA THR A 150 -10.14 15.41 17.85
C THR A 150 -10.76 14.41 16.89
N ASN A 151 -12.01 14.67 16.49
CA ASN A 151 -12.56 14.14 15.25
C ASN A 151 -11.69 14.56 14.05
N TYR A 152 -11.89 13.87 12.93
CA TYR A 152 -11.34 14.25 11.64
C TYR A 152 -12.09 15.46 11.11
N ASN A 153 -11.46 16.62 11.19
CA ASN A 153 -12.03 17.90 10.79
C ASN A 153 -11.62 18.21 9.34
N LEU A 154 -12.61 18.49 8.50
CA LEU A 154 -12.43 19.01 7.14
C LEU A 154 -12.46 20.53 7.18
N PHE A 155 -11.47 21.16 6.53
CA PHE A 155 -11.43 22.59 6.32
C PHE A 155 -11.12 22.92 4.86
N SER A 156 -11.50 24.12 4.44
CA SER A 156 -10.74 24.85 3.43
C SER A 156 -9.75 25.80 4.11
N TYR A 157 -8.57 25.96 3.51
CA TYR A 157 -7.53 26.88 3.95
C TYR A 157 -7.11 27.78 2.80
N ASP A 158 -7.15 29.08 3.05
CA ASP A 158 -6.70 30.12 2.13
C ASP A 158 -5.27 30.55 2.49
N LYS A 159 -4.31 30.18 1.62
CA LYS A 159 -2.89 30.53 1.71
C LYS A 159 -2.62 32.03 1.61
N ILE A 160 -3.52 32.82 1.00
CA ILE A 160 -3.36 34.26 0.82
C ILE A 160 -3.73 35.02 2.10
N THR A 161 -4.79 34.58 2.79
CA THR A 161 -5.26 35.22 4.03
C THR A 161 -4.83 34.50 5.32
N ASP A 162 -4.16 33.34 5.20
CA ASP A 162 -3.76 32.43 6.29
C ASP A 162 -4.94 32.04 7.18
N LYS A 163 -6.05 31.61 6.55
CA LYS A 163 -7.33 31.35 7.23
C LYS A 163 -7.88 29.97 6.98
N TYR A 164 -8.29 29.34 8.08
CA TYR A 164 -9.07 28.12 8.12
C TYR A 164 -10.58 28.43 8.10
N THR A 165 -11.33 27.71 7.28
CA THR A 165 -12.80 27.65 7.33
C THR A 165 -13.20 26.21 7.59
N PHE A 166 -13.76 25.94 8.76
CA PHE A 166 -14.26 24.60 9.12
C PHE A 166 -15.50 24.25 8.29
N LEU A 167 -15.48 23.08 7.66
CA LEU A 167 -16.54 22.60 6.77
C LEU A 167 -17.32 21.43 7.34
N GLY A 168 -16.79 20.72 8.33
CA GLY A 168 -17.47 19.60 9.00
C GLY A 168 -16.47 18.62 9.60
N ASP A 169 -16.98 17.65 10.34
CA ASP A 169 -16.18 16.65 11.06
C ASP A 169 -16.71 15.23 10.86
N THR A 170 -15.84 14.24 11.11
CA THR A 170 -16.23 12.83 11.19
C THR A 170 -15.43 12.10 12.26
N THR A 171 -16.05 11.13 12.95
CA THR A 171 -15.40 10.36 14.03
C THR A 171 -14.52 9.22 13.51
N SER A 172 -14.58 8.93 12.20
CA SER A 172 -14.00 7.71 11.63
C SER A 172 -13.55 7.90 10.19
N ILE A 173 -12.26 7.66 9.95
CA ILE A 173 -11.71 7.39 8.62
C ILE A 173 -10.96 6.06 8.70
N LYS A 174 -11.34 5.11 7.84
CA LYS A 174 -10.71 3.79 7.74
C LYS A 174 -10.02 3.64 6.40
N ALA A 175 -8.76 3.25 6.43
CA ALA A 175 -8.02 2.83 5.25
C ALA A 175 -8.24 1.33 5.02
N THR A 176 -8.67 0.94 3.83
CA THR A 176 -8.80 -0.45 3.41
C THR A 176 -7.75 -0.78 2.36
N PRO A 177 -7.04 -1.93 2.46
CA PRO A 177 -6.17 -2.40 1.40
C PRO A 177 -6.95 -2.57 0.10
N VAL A 178 -6.40 -2.08 -1.01
CA VAL A 178 -6.91 -2.33 -2.35
C VAL A 178 -6.31 -3.67 -2.83
N PRO A 179 -7.11 -4.69 -3.16
CA PRO A 179 -6.57 -5.95 -3.64
C PRO A 179 -5.85 -5.77 -4.98
N GLU A 180 -4.58 -6.16 -5.02
CA GLU A 180 -3.81 -6.31 -6.26
C GLU A 180 -4.60 -7.15 -7.28
N PRO A 181 -4.59 -6.80 -8.58
CA PRO A 181 -5.20 -7.63 -9.61
C PRO A 181 -4.52 -9.00 -9.62
N SER A 182 -5.27 -10.02 -9.22
CA SER A 182 -4.73 -11.36 -8.97
C SER A 182 -4.07 -11.92 -10.24
N SER A 183 -2.75 -11.92 -10.23
CA SER A 183 -1.92 -12.35 -11.35
C SER A 183 -2.01 -13.86 -11.48
N VAL A 184 -2.97 -14.36 -12.27
CA VAL A 184 -3.15 -15.79 -12.56
C VAL A 184 -2.05 -16.27 -13.51
N ILE A 185 -0.81 -16.30 -13.01
CA ILE A 185 0.30 -17.00 -13.65
C ILE A 185 0.07 -18.49 -13.39
N SER A 186 -0.72 -19.11 -14.28
CA SER A 186 -0.86 -20.56 -14.34
C SER A 186 0.52 -21.19 -14.52
N SER A 187 1.07 -21.72 -13.43
CA SER A 187 2.21 -22.62 -13.46
C SER A 187 1.80 -23.89 -14.21
N LEU A 188 2.05 -23.91 -15.52
CA LEU A 188 1.87 -25.09 -16.36
C LEU A 188 2.94 -26.12 -15.95
N ALA A 189 2.62 -26.89 -14.92
CA ALA A 189 3.50 -27.90 -14.36
C ALA A 189 3.78 -28.97 -15.41
N VAL A 190 5.04 -29.07 -15.83
CA VAL A 190 5.54 -30.17 -16.67
C VAL A 190 5.53 -31.45 -15.84
N ALA A 191 4.38 -32.12 -15.78
CA ALA A 191 4.23 -33.43 -15.19
C ALA A 191 4.69 -34.50 -16.20
N ALA A 192 6.00 -34.76 -16.25
CA ALA A 192 6.54 -35.90 -16.95
C ALA A 192 6.21 -37.19 -16.20
N PHE A 193 5.20 -37.94 -16.64
CA PHE A 193 5.06 -39.36 -16.35
C PHE A 193 5.15 -40.17 -17.65
N GLY A 194 6.26 -40.88 -17.80
CA GLY A 194 6.47 -41.76 -18.94
C GLY A 194 5.82 -43.13 -18.73
N PHE A 195 5.09 -43.60 -19.73
CA PHE A 195 5.11 -45.01 -20.09
C PHE A 195 5.75 -45.11 -21.47
N GLY A 196 6.90 -45.79 -21.54
CA GLY A 196 7.72 -45.81 -22.75
C GLY A 196 7.26 -46.87 -23.74
N PHE A 197 7.24 -46.51 -25.02
CA PHE A 197 7.60 -47.43 -26.09
C PHE A 197 8.65 -46.76 -26.98
N ALA A 198 9.91 -47.19 -26.80
CA ALA A 198 10.92 -46.96 -27.80
C ALA A 198 10.70 -47.93 -28.98
N PHE A 199 10.84 -47.47 -30.22
CA PHE A 199 11.95 -47.95 -31.08
C PHE A 199 12.09 -47.14 -32.40
N LYS A 200 13.23 -46.45 -32.50
CA LYS A 200 14.04 -46.14 -33.70
C LYS A 200 13.36 -45.89 -35.07
N ARG A 201 13.44 -44.61 -35.47
CA ARG A 201 14.30 -44.10 -36.58
C ARG A 201 14.06 -44.65 -37.99
N LYS A 202 13.64 -43.76 -38.90
CA LYS A 202 14.32 -43.61 -40.19
C LYS A 202 14.53 -42.13 -40.51
N LEU A 203 15.79 -41.73 -40.63
CA LEU A 203 16.17 -40.46 -41.25
C LEU A 203 15.87 -40.57 -42.75
N ASN A 204 15.41 -39.48 -43.36
CA ASN A 204 16.06 -39.05 -44.59
C ASN A 204 15.99 -37.53 -44.73
N ASN A 205 17.10 -36.94 -45.14
CA ASN A 205 17.26 -35.52 -45.40
C ASN A 205 17.98 -35.38 -46.76
N ARG A 206 17.84 -34.22 -47.40
CA ARG A 206 18.48 -33.78 -48.67
C ARG A 206 17.82 -34.19 -50.00
N THR A 207 17.08 -33.23 -50.56
CA THR A 207 17.35 -32.55 -51.86
C THR A 207 18.05 -33.33 -52.98
N ALA A 208 17.42 -33.41 -54.18
CA ALA A 208 17.79 -32.58 -55.34
C ALA A 208 16.99 -32.89 -56.65
N SER A 209 16.64 -31.81 -57.37
CA SER A 209 16.66 -31.60 -58.85
C SER A 209 15.95 -32.52 -59.87
N ASN A 210 15.34 -31.83 -60.87
CA ASN A 210 14.96 -32.20 -62.25
C ASN A 210 13.48 -32.60 -62.46
N CYS A 211 12.73 -32.19 -63.49
CA CYS A 211 12.71 -31.15 -64.55
C CYS A 211 11.37 -31.44 -65.34
N PRO A 212 10.77 -30.52 -66.14
CA PRO A 212 9.38 -30.65 -66.65
C PRO A 212 9.32 -31.24 -68.10
N PRO A 213 8.20 -31.32 -68.89
CA PRO A 213 7.12 -30.33 -69.19
C PRO A 213 5.73 -30.85 -68.71
N THR A 214 4.50 -30.49 -69.18
CA THR A 214 3.97 -29.76 -70.35
C THR A 214 2.57 -29.15 -70.07
N ASN A 215 2.11 -28.18 -70.87
CA ASN A 215 0.73 -27.64 -70.87
C ASN A 215 -0.31 -28.54 -71.58
N VAL A 216 -1.53 -28.65 -71.02
CA VAL A 216 -2.84 -28.80 -71.70
C VAL A 216 -3.88 -28.18 -70.72
N ALA A 217 -4.40 -26.96 -70.90
CA ALA A 217 -5.34 -26.43 -71.90
C ALA A 217 -6.83 -26.72 -71.62
N VAL A 218 -7.58 -25.64 -71.33
CA VAL A 218 -8.98 -25.33 -71.74
C VAL A 218 -10.11 -26.26 -71.27
N ILE A 219 -11.00 -25.75 -70.40
CA ILE A 219 -12.25 -25.05 -70.81
C ILE A 219 -12.42 -23.80 -69.93
#